data_AF-A0A946J0D3-F1
#
_entry.id   AF-A0A946J0D3-F1
#
_cell.length_a   1.000
_cell.length_b   1.000
_cell.length_c   1.000
_cell.angle_alpha   90.00
_cell.angle_beta   90.00
_cell.angle_gamma   90.00
#
_symmetry.space_group_name_H-M   'P 1'
#
loop_
_entity.id
_entity.type
_entity.pdbx_description
1 polymer ?
#
loop_
_entity_poly.entity_id
_entity_poly.type
_entity_poly.pdbx_seq_one_letter_code
_entity_poly.pdbx_strand_id
1 'polypeptide(L)'
;MSPWTIVSYSLFHIDFFHIFWNMFILYVVSDYLLSFLNTKQFLEIYFFGAIAGGLFFIFSYNIFPVFENAFTPLIGSSAAVYSLLIFACSYYPNTSVSLILFNVKLKHIGLFYVLMSLIQIPFNNSGGNIAHLGGALYGFYYSNNFNSFNSFFDTISDYLDKFSFKSNNKKNNQKVIDEILDKISKSGYESLTKYEKDLLFKNSDKS
;
A
#
# COMPACT_ATOMS: atom_id res chain seq x y z
N MET A 1 -3.13 12.17 -19.00
CA MET A 1 -3.64 11.51 -17.78
C MET A 1 -3.33 12.37 -16.58
N SER A 2 -4.25 12.50 -15.64
CA SER A 2 -3.94 13.10 -14.36
C SER A 2 -3.17 12.10 -13.48
N PRO A 3 -2.26 12.54 -12.58
CA PRO A 3 -1.42 11.61 -11.81
C PRO A 3 -2.18 10.59 -10.97
N TRP A 4 -3.33 10.96 -10.39
CA TRP A 4 -4.14 10.08 -9.55
C TRP A 4 -4.83 8.94 -10.30
N THR A 5 -4.96 9.04 -11.64
CA THR A 5 -5.64 8.04 -12.46
C THR A 5 -4.96 6.68 -12.37
N ILE A 6 -3.65 6.63 -12.12
CA ILE A 6 -2.88 5.39 -11.97
C ILE A 6 -3.29 4.54 -10.76
N VAL A 7 -3.97 5.15 -9.79
CA VAL A 7 -4.54 4.46 -8.63
C VAL A 7 -6.05 4.37 -8.75
N SER A 8 -6.71 5.47 -9.08
CA SER A 8 -8.17 5.57 -8.99
C SER A 8 -8.91 4.68 -10.00
N TYR A 9 -8.29 4.29 -11.12
CA TYR A 9 -8.91 3.36 -12.08
C TYR A 9 -9.33 2.04 -11.43
N SER A 10 -8.60 1.62 -10.39
CA SER A 10 -8.81 0.36 -9.68
C SER A 10 -10.06 0.35 -8.79
N LEU A 11 -10.72 1.51 -8.62
CA LEU A 11 -11.90 1.66 -7.77
C LEU A 11 -13.22 1.67 -8.55
N PHE A 12 -13.15 1.69 -9.88
CA PHE A 12 -14.33 1.73 -10.75
C PHE A 12 -14.51 0.41 -11.50
N HIS A 13 -15.75 0.06 -11.81
CA HIS A 13 -16.11 -1.12 -12.59
C HIS A 13 -17.18 -0.75 -13.62
N ILE A 14 -17.15 -1.44 -14.75
CA ILE A 14 -18.02 -1.13 -15.89
C ILE A 14 -19.38 -1.85 -15.83
N ASP A 15 -19.43 -3.01 -15.17
CA ASP A 15 -20.63 -3.84 -15.07
C ASP A 15 -20.67 -4.63 -13.75
N PHE A 16 -21.86 -5.17 -13.45
CA PHE A 16 -22.13 -5.90 -12.22
C PHE A 16 -21.27 -7.17 -12.08
N PHE A 17 -21.10 -7.96 -13.14
CA PHE A 17 -20.33 -9.20 -13.05
C PHE A 17 -18.84 -8.90 -12.85
N HIS A 18 -18.34 -7.83 -13.46
CA HIS A 18 -16.97 -7.39 -13.28
C HIS A 18 -16.68 -6.99 -11.82
N ILE A 19 -17.55 -6.23 -11.15
CA ILE A 19 -17.37 -5.95 -9.71
C ILE A 19 -17.57 -7.20 -8.87
N PHE A 20 -18.59 -8.02 -9.17
CA PHE A 20 -18.89 -9.23 -8.43
C PHE A 20 -17.69 -10.18 -8.38
N TRP A 21 -17.11 -10.53 -9.53
CA TRP A 21 -15.97 -11.46 -9.56
C TRP A 21 -14.71 -10.90 -8.90
N ASN A 22 -14.47 -9.59 -9.05
CA ASN A 22 -13.37 -8.93 -8.37
C ASN A 22 -13.52 -9.01 -6.85
N MET A 23 -14.71 -8.69 -6.33
CA MET A 23 -14.97 -8.69 -4.88
C MET A 23 -15.04 -10.11 -4.33
N PHE A 24 -15.52 -11.08 -5.11
CA PHE A 24 -15.53 -12.48 -4.72
C PHE A 24 -14.11 -13.02 -4.53
N ILE A 25 -13.21 -12.82 -5.51
CA ILE A 25 -11.81 -13.26 -5.39
C ILE A 25 -11.13 -12.49 -4.26
N LEU A 26 -11.36 -11.18 -4.17
CA LEU A 26 -10.82 -10.36 -3.09
C LEU A 26 -11.24 -10.90 -1.72
N TYR A 27 -12.51 -11.23 -1.52
CA TYR A 27 -13.03 -11.78 -0.27
C TYR A 27 -12.35 -13.10 0.08
N VAL A 28 -12.30 -14.05 -0.86
CA VAL A 28 -11.67 -15.37 -0.65
C VAL A 28 -10.18 -15.23 -0.31
N VAL A 29 -9.46 -14.40 -1.04
CA VAL A 29 -8.03 -14.18 -0.81
C VAL A 29 -7.79 -13.43 0.50
N SER A 30 -8.64 -12.46 0.84
CA SER A 30 -8.49 -11.65 2.06
C SER A 30 -8.67 -12.47 3.32
N ASP A 31 -9.63 -13.38 3.36
CA ASP A 31 -9.83 -14.28 4.49
C ASP A 31 -8.56 -15.09 4.79
N TYR A 32 -7.91 -15.60 3.73
CA TYR A 32 -6.64 -16.31 3.85
C TYR A 32 -5.47 -15.41 4.23
N LEU A 33 -5.38 -14.20 3.65
CA LEU A 33 -4.25 -13.30 3.87
C LEU A 33 -4.28 -12.58 5.21
N LEU A 34 -5.46 -12.16 5.67
CA LEU A 34 -5.60 -11.40 6.93
C LEU A 34 -5.35 -12.26 8.18
N SER A 35 -5.20 -13.58 8.03
CA SER A 35 -4.77 -14.44 9.13
C SER A 35 -3.29 -14.26 9.48
N PHE A 36 -2.49 -13.63 8.61
CA PHE A 36 -1.05 -13.44 8.82
C PHE A 36 -0.48 -12.12 8.33
N LEU A 37 -1.17 -11.40 7.45
CA LEU A 37 -0.82 -10.04 7.07
C LEU A 37 -1.46 -9.04 8.02
N ASN A 38 -0.72 -7.98 8.35
CA ASN A 38 -1.33 -6.80 8.95
C ASN A 38 -2.00 -5.93 7.88
N THR A 39 -2.85 -5.00 8.31
CA THR A 39 -3.61 -4.12 7.41
C THR A 39 -2.70 -3.29 6.49
N LYS A 40 -1.53 -2.82 6.97
CA LYS A 40 -0.60 -2.02 6.17
C LYS A 40 -0.05 -2.83 5.00
N GLN A 41 0.44 -4.03 5.26
CA GLN A 41 0.96 -4.96 4.25
C GLN A 41 -0.11 -5.33 3.22
N PHE A 42 -1.33 -5.62 3.68
CA PHE A 42 -2.44 -5.92 2.78
C PHE A 42 -2.72 -4.75 1.82
N LEU A 43 -2.81 -3.52 2.35
CA LEU A 43 -3.06 -2.33 1.55
C LEU A 43 -1.90 -2.02 0.58
N GLU A 44 -0.66 -2.26 0.99
CA GLU A 44 0.52 -2.12 0.11
C GLU A 44 0.44 -3.07 -1.07
N ILE A 45 0.20 -4.36 -0.82
CA ILE A 45 0.08 -5.36 -1.89
C ILE A 45 -1.04 -4.98 -2.87
N TYR A 46 -2.19 -4.55 -2.33
CA TYR A 46 -3.32 -4.11 -3.16
C TYR A 46 -2.98 -2.88 -4.01
N PHE A 47 -2.59 -1.76 -3.38
CA PHE A 47 -2.45 -0.48 -4.09
C PHE A 47 -1.20 -0.41 -4.95
N PHE A 48 -0.07 -0.96 -4.52
CA PHE A 48 1.11 -1.03 -5.38
C PHE A 48 0.94 -2.06 -6.49
N GLY A 49 0.15 -3.12 -6.28
CA GLY A 49 -0.31 -4.00 -7.34
C GLY A 49 -1.13 -3.27 -8.40
N ALA A 50 -2.08 -2.41 -7.98
CA ALA A 50 -2.85 -1.56 -8.89
C ALA A 50 -1.95 -0.62 -9.70
N ILE A 51 -0.99 0.03 -9.03
CA ILE A 51 -0.01 0.94 -9.66
C ILE A 51 0.85 0.18 -10.66
N ALA A 52 1.40 -0.96 -10.29
CA ALA A 52 2.20 -1.81 -11.18
C ALA A 52 1.40 -2.23 -12.43
N GLY A 53 0.14 -2.62 -12.26
CA GLY A 53 -0.76 -2.90 -13.38
C GLY A 53 -1.00 -1.69 -14.28
N GLY A 54 -1.24 -0.52 -13.70
CA GLY A 54 -1.40 0.73 -14.44
C GLY A 54 -0.14 1.13 -15.22
N LEU A 55 1.05 0.95 -14.62
CA LEU A 55 2.33 1.19 -15.28
C LEU A 55 2.55 0.22 -16.45
N PHE A 56 2.22 -1.06 -16.28
CA PHE A 56 2.33 -2.06 -17.35
C PHE A 56 1.40 -1.73 -18.52
N PHE A 57 0.17 -1.32 -18.25
CA PHE A 57 -0.75 -0.82 -19.25
C PHE A 57 -0.17 0.39 -19.99
N ILE A 58 0.27 1.43 -19.27
CA ILE A 58 0.84 2.64 -19.88
C ILE A 58 2.08 2.27 -20.72
N PHE A 59 3.01 1.50 -20.17
CA PHE A 59 4.23 1.10 -20.87
C PHE A 59 3.92 0.34 -22.16
N SER A 60 3.02 -0.64 -22.09
CA SER A 60 2.67 -1.44 -23.27
C SER A 60 2.00 -0.62 -24.37
N TYR A 61 1.05 0.25 -24.03
CA TYR A 61 0.32 1.08 -25.00
C TYR A 61 1.18 2.21 -25.60
N ASN A 62 2.31 2.56 -24.99
CA ASN A 62 3.25 3.55 -25.53
C ASN A 62 4.42 2.94 -26.30
N ILE A 63 4.72 1.66 -26.13
CA ILE A 63 5.91 1.02 -26.72
C ILE A 63 5.57 0.07 -27.86
N PHE A 64 4.48 -0.70 -27.75
CA PHE A 64 4.16 -1.70 -28.77
C PHE A 64 3.27 -1.10 -29.87
N PRO A 65 3.70 -1.14 -31.14
CA PRO A 65 2.95 -0.55 -32.26
C PRO A 65 1.53 -1.11 -32.44
N VAL A 66 1.28 -2.34 -31.99
CA VAL A 66 -0.04 -2.99 -32.03
C VAL A 66 -1.12 -2.20 -31.27
N PHE A 67 -0.73 -1.31 -30.35
CA PHE A 67 -1.64 -0.52 -29.52
C PHE A 67 -1.70 0.97 -29.91
N GLU A 68 -0.97 1.43 -30.93
CA GLU A 68 -0.85 2.86 -31.28
C GLU A 68 -2.21 3.54 -31.53
N ASN A 69 -3.16 2.79 -32.11
CA ASN A 69 -4.52 3.28 -32.40
C ASN A 69 -5.59 2.67 -31.49
N ALA A 70 -5.19 1.96 -30.43
CA ALA A 70 -6.12 1.29 -29.53
C ALA A 70 -6.63 2.26 -28.45
N PHE A 71 -7.93 2.55 -28.46
CA PHE A 71 -8.60 3.29 -27.39
C PHE A 71 -9.32 2.33 -26.45
N THR A 72 -8.58 1.78 -25.50
CA THR A 72 -9.14 0.85 -24.50
C THR A 72 -9.06 1.48 -23.10
N PRO A 73 -10.20 1.72 -22.41
CA PRO A 73 -10.15 2.20 -21.04
C PRO A 73 -9.61 1.12 -20.11
N LEU A 74 -8.64 1.48 -19.27
CA LEU A 74 -8.24 0.65 -18.13
C LEU A 74 -9.15 0.97 -16.95
N ILE A 75 -9.95 0.00 -16.51
CA ILE A 75 -10.92 0.13 -15.43
C ILE A 75 -11.02 -1.19 -14.68
N GLY A 76 -11.08 -1.16 -13.35
CA GLY A 76 -11.28 -2.35 -12.51
C GLY A 76 -10.18 -2.60 -11.50
N SER A 77 -10.58 -3.13 -10.34
CA SER A 77 -9.69 -3.53 -9.24
C SER A 77 -8.82 -4.77 -9.55
N SER A 78 -9.02 -5.40 -10.71
CA SER A 78 -8.49 -6.72 -11.00
C SER A 78 -6.97 -6.83 -10.95
N ALA A 79 -6.22 -5.78 -11.30
CA ALA A 79 -4.77 -5.79 -11.15
C ALA A 79 -4.34 -5.88 -9.68
N ALA A 80 -5.03 -5.16 -8.79
CA ALA A 80 -4.81 -5.22 -7.35
C ALA A 80 -5.17 -6.60 -6.77
N VAL A 81 -6.31 -7.16 -7.21
CA VAL A 81 -6.77 -8.49 -6.83
C VAL A 81 -5.80 -9.58 -7.30
N TYR A 82 -5.29 -9.49 -8.52
CA TYR A 82 -4.23 -10.36 -9.03
C TYR A 82 -2.98 -10.26 -8.17
N SER A 83 -2.62 -9.07 -7.71
CA SER A 83 -1.47 -8.90 -6.83
C SER A 83 -1.60 -9.66 -5.52
N LEU A 84 -2.74 -9.53 -4.83
CA LEU A 84 -3.03 -10.29 -3.61
C LEU A 84 -3.10 -11.80 -3.86
N LEU A 85 -3.78 -12.22 -4.94
CA LEU A 85 -3.92 -13.62 -5.29
C LEU A 85 -2.56 -14.27 -5.55
N ILE A 86 -1.72 -13.62 -6.35
CA ILE A 86 -0.40 -14.14 -6.70
C ILE A 86 0.55 -14.07 -5.52
N PHE A 87 0.46 -13.05 -4.66
CA PHE A 87 1.16 -13.05 -3.38
C PHE A 87 0.80 -14.29 -2.55
N ALA A 88 -0.50 -14.56 -2.34
CA ALA A 88 -0.97 -15.72 -1.57
C ALA A 88 -0.47 -17.05 -2.18
N CYS A 89 -0.61 -17.20 -3.50
CA CYS A 89 -0.20 -18.40 -4.22
C CYS A 89 1.31 -18.62 -4.22
N SER A 90 2.10 -17.55 -4.14
CA SER A 90 3.57 -17.61 -4.17
C SER A 90 4.16 -17.78 -2.77
N TYR A 91 3.52 -17.21 -1.74
CA TYR A 91 3.95 -17.33 -0.35
C TYR A 91 3.63 -18.71 0.25
N TYR A 92 2.48 -19.31 -0.10
CA TYR A 92 2.09 -20.65 0.34
C TYR A 92 1.81 -21.63 -0.83
N PRO A 93 2.81 -21.91 -1.69
CA PRO A 93 2.58 -22.55 -2.99
C PRO A 93 2.10 -24.00 -2.91
N ASN A 94 2.40 -24.70 -1.80
CA ASN A 94 2.05 -26.11 -1.62
C ASN A 94 0.77 -26.33 -0.79
N THR A 95 0.16 -25.26 -0.27
CA THR A 95 -1.13 -25.35 0.42
C THR A 95 -2.18 -25.86 -0.56
N SER A 96 -2.92 -26.88 -0.17
CA SER A 96 -3.99 -27.48 -0.97
C SER A 96 -5.32 -26.90 -0.53
N VAL A 97 -6.10 -26.40 -1.50
CA VAL A 97 -7.47 -25.95 -1.30
C VAL A 97 -8.41 -26.92 -2.00
N SER A 98 -9.53 -27.23 -1.35
CA SER A 98 -10.59 -28.05 -1.93
C SER A 98 -11.46 -27.20 -2.83
N LEU A 99 -11.38 -27.46 -4.14
CA LEU A 99 -12.45 -27.07 -5.05
C LEU A 99 -13.59 -28.07 -4.89
N ILE A 100 -14.77 -27.73 -5.43
CA ILE A 100 -16.00 -28.54 -5.31
C ILE A 100 -15.78 -30.02 -5.69
N LEU A 101 -14.89 -30.29 -6.65
CA LEU A 101 -14.67 -31.63 -7.22
C LEU A 101 -13.29 -32.23 -6.92
N PHE A 102 -12.27 -31.42 -6.58
CA PHE A 102 -10.89 -31.90 -6.40
C PHE A 102 -10.04 -30.89 -5.62
N ASN A 103 -8.94 -31.37 -5.04
CA ASN A 103 -7.98 -30.53 -4.34
C ASN A 103 -6.92 -29.98 -5.31
N VAL A 104 -6.59 -28.70 -5.19
CA VAL A 104 -5.59 -28.02 -6.00
C VAL A 104 -4.62 -27.27 -5.11
N LYS A 105 -3.32 -27.34 -5.43
CA LYS A 105 -2.30 -26.51 -4.75
C LYS A 105 -2.38 -25.07 -5.23
N LEU A 106 -2.23 -24.10 -4.32
CA LEU A 106 -2.32 -22.67 -4.65
C LEU A 106 -1.40 -22.25 -5.80
N LYS A 107 -0.19 -22.81 -5.92
CA LYS A 107 0.71 -22.52 -7.06
C LYS A 107 0.08 -22.78 -8.43
N HIS A 108 -0.79 -23.78 -8.54
CA HIS A 108 -1.46 -24.09 -9.80
C HIS A 108 -2.56 -23.07 -10.10
N ILE A 109 -3.23 -22.56 -9.07
CA ILE A 109 -4.21 -21.46 -9.21
C ILE A 109 -3.48 -20.20 -9.67
N GLY A 110 -2.40 -19.82 -9.01
CA GLY A 110 -1.60 -18.65 -9.41
C GLY A 110 -1.09 -18.77 -10.85
N LEU A 111 -0.51 -19.92 -11.21
CA LEU A 111 -0.04 -20.18 -12.57
C LEU A 111 -1.18 -20.10 -13.59
N PHE A 112 -2.35 -20.68 -13.28
CA PHE A 112 -3.53 -20.61 -14.14
C PHE A 112 -3.95 -19.16 -14.41
N TYR A 113 -4.05 -18.33 -13.37
CA TYR A 113 -4.44 -16.93 -13.53
C TYR A 113 -3.44 -16.13 -14.38
N VAL A 114 -2.15 -16.32 -14.18
CA VAL A 114 -1.10 -15.67 -14.99
C VAL A 114 -1.15 -16.12 -16.45
N LEU A 115 -1.26 -17.44 -16.70
CA LEU A 115 -1.33 -17.98 -18.05
C LEU A 115 -2.61 -17.55 -18.78
N MET A 116 -3.76 -17.55 -18.08
CA MET A 116 -5.00 -17.06 -18.66
C MET A 116 -4.94 -15.59 -19.04
N SER A 117 -4.28 -14.76 -18.23
CA SER A 117 -4.05 -13.35 -18.55
C SER A 117 -3.20 -13.21 -19.81
N LEU A 118 -2.10 -13.97 -19.91
CA LEU A 118 -1.20 -13.94 -21.05
C LEU A 118 -1.88 -14.40 -22.35
N ILE A 119 -2.63 -15.50 -22.30
CA ILE A 119 -3.34 -16.07 -23.46
C ILE A 119 -4.45 -15.14 -23.95
N GLN A 120 -5.09 -14.38 -23.06
CA GLN A 120 -6.23 -13.51 -23.42
C GLN A 120 -5.84 -12.16 -24.04
N ILE A 121 -4.57 -11.75 -23.95
CA ILE A 121 -4.07 -10.47 -24.51
C ILE A 121 -4.53 -10.24 -25.97
N PRO A 122 -4.39 -11.17 -26.93
CA PRO A 122 -4.75 -10.91 -28.32
C PRO A 122 -6.27 -10.96 -28.61
N PHE A 123 -7.10 -11.43 -27.69
CA PHE A 123 -8.52 -11.69 -27.98
C PHE A 123 -9.45 -10.59 -27.51
N ASN A 124 -9.40 -10.24 -26.22
CA ASN A 124 -10.31 -9.25 -25.62
C ASN A 124 -9.64 -8.57 -24.43
N ASN A 125 -9.93 -7.28 -24.24
CA ASN A 125 -9.44 -6.48 -23.13
C ASN A 125 -7.92 -6.62 -22.91
N SER A 126 -7.13 -6.41 -23.97
CA SER A 126 -5.67 -6.53 -23.93
C SER A 126 -5.06 -5.71 -22.82
N GLY A 127 -5.52 -4.46 -22.65
CA GLY A 127 -5.07 -3.57 -21.59
C GLY A 127 -5.31 -4.10 -20.18
N GLY A 128 -6.50 -4.64 -19.91
CA GLY A 128 -6.80 -5.27 -18.63
C GLY A 128 -5.90 -6.48 -18.34
N ASN A 129 -5.73 -7.37 -19.32
CA ASN A 129 -4.85 -8.55 -19.19
C ASN A 129 -3.38 -8.17 -19.00
N ILE A 130 -2.90 -7.08 -19.60
CA ILE A 130 -1.54 -6.59 -19.36
C ILE A 130 -1.41 -6.00 -17.94
N ALA A 131 -2.42 -5.27 -17.48
CA ALA A 131 -2.45 -4.74 -16.12
C ALA A 131 -2.50 -5.85 -15.06
N HIS A 132 -3.24 -6.94 -15.31
CA HIS A 132 -3.23 -8.15 -14.47
C HIS A 132 -1.83 -8.73 -14.32
N LEU A 133 -1.05 -8.81 -15.41
CA LEU A 133 0.33 -9.29 -15.36
C LEU A 133 1.23 -8.35 -14.54
N GLY A 134 1.05 -7.04 -14.64
CA GLY A 134 1.76 -6.07 -13.79
C GLY A 134 1.44 -6.25 -12.30
N GLY A 135 0.17 -6.43 -11.96
CA GLY A 135 -0.27 -6.72 -10.59
C GLY A 135 0.28 -8.05 -10.06
N ALA A 136 0.21 -9.10 -10.89
CA ALA A 136 0.77 -10.43 -10.60
C ALA A 136 2.28 -10.36 -10.33
N LEU A 137 3.03 -9.62 -11.16
CA LEU A 137 4.47 -9.45 -10.99
C LEU A 137 4.79 -8.79 -9.64
N TYR A 138 4.04 -7.74 -9.27
CA TYR A 138 4.23 -7.09 -7.98
C TYR A 138 3.91 -8.03 -6.80
N GLY A 139 2.84 -8.81 -6.91
CA GLY A 139 2.46 -9.77 -5.87
C GLY A 139 3.54 -10.84 -5.64
N PHE A 140 4.08 -11.40 -6.73
CA PHE A 140 5.20 -12.34 -6.69
C PHE A 140 6.49 -11.70 -6.13
N TYR A 141 6.77 -10.46 -6.52
CA TYR A 141 7.91 -9.73 -5.99
C TYR A 141 7.77 -9.51 -4.46
N TYR A 142 6.60 -9.07 -3.99
CA TYR A 142 6.36 -8.84 -2.57
C TYR A 142 6.44 -10.15 -1.76
N SER A 143 5.95 -11.28 -2.30
CA SER A 143 6.02 -12.58 -1.60
C SER A 143 7.46 -13.04 -1.37
N ASN A 144 8.34 -12.86 -2.36
CA ASN A 144 9.73 -13.27 -2.25
C ASN A 144 10.54 -12.37 -1.31
N ASN A 145 10.11 -11.12 -1.11
CA ASN A 145 10.80 -10.14 -0.28
C ASN A 145 10.06 -9.86 1.04
N PHE A 146 9.06 -10.68 1.39
CA PHE A 146 8.13 -10.39 2.49
C PHE A 146 8.83 -10.09 3.82
N ASN A 147 9.83 -10.89 4.18
CA ASN A 147 10.58 -10.73 5.44
C ASN A 147 11.53 -9.52 5.44
N SER A 148 11.84 -8.96 4.26
CA SER A 148 12.76 -7.84 4.09
C SER A 148 12.03 -6.52 3.80
N PHE A 149 10.71 -6.55 3.65
CA PHE A 149 9.93 -5.37 3.29
C PHE A 149 9.57 -4.58 4.55
N ASN A 150 10.20 -3.41 4.71
CA ASN A 150 9.69 -2.41 5.62
C ASN A 150 8.44 -1.79 4.99
N SER A 151 7.37 -1.70 5.78
CA SER A 151 6.14 -1.06 5.31
C SER A 151 6.43 0.37 4.84
N PHE A 152 5.90 0.71 3.68
CA PHE A 152 5.86 2.07 3.15
C PHE A 152 5.18 3.02 4.13
N PHE A 153 4.12 2.57 4.80
CA PHE A 153 3.43 3.36 5.82
C PHE A 153 4.31 3.64 7.04
N ASP A 154 5.10 2.65 7.48
CA ASP A 154 6.06 2.85 8.57
C ASP A 154 7.15 3.83 8.16
N THR A 155 7.67 3.68 6.94
CA THR A 155 8.66 4.59 6.37
C THR A 155 8.12 6.03 6.31
N ILE A 156 6.89 6.23 5.84
CA ILE A 156 6.24 7.55 5.85
C ILE A 156 6.08 8.07 7.27
N SER A 157 5.58 7.25 8.19
CA SER A 157 5.40 7.65 9.59
C SER A 157 6.70 8.16 10.19
N ASP A 158 7.80 7.41 9.99
CA ASP A 158 9.13 7.79 10.46
C ASP A 158 9.61 9.13 9.87
N TYR A 159 9.34 9.38 8.58
CA TYR A 159 9.67 10.64 7.93
C TYR A 159 8.80 11.80 8.44
N LEU A 160 7.50 11.58 8.61
CA LEU A 160 6.56 12.58 9.13
C LEU A 160 6.88 12.93 10.58
N ASP A 161 7.21 11.93 11.40
CA ASP A 161 7.62 12.13 12.78
C ASP A 161 8.91 12.94 12.82
N LYS A 162 9.94 12.58 12.03
CA LYS A 162 11.17 13.40 11.93
C LYS A 162 10.90 14.83 11.49
N PHE A 163 9.93 15.07 10.60
CA PHE A 163 9.55 16.41 10.16
C PHE A 163 8.78 17.18 11.25
N SER A 164 7.87 16.51 11.96
CA SER A 164 7.12 17.04 13.11
C SER A 164 8.06 17.41 14.27
N PHE A 165 9.03 16.54 14.59
CA PHE A 165 10.07 16.80 15.59
C PHE A 165 11.03 17.92 15.18
N LYS A 166 11.16 18.22 13.88
CA LYS A 166 11.91 19.39 13.38
C LYS A 166 11.12 20.71 13.52
N SER A 167 9.83 20.65 13.85
CA SER A 167 9.03 21.80 14.33
C SER A 167 9.39 22.10 15.80
N ASN A 168 10.53 22.78 15.93
CA ASN A 168 11.44 22.89 17.06
C ASN A 168 10.96 23.67 18.32
N ASN A 169 9.65 23.82 18.56
CA ASN A 169 9.18 24.59 19.72
C ASN A 169 9.18 23.81 21.05
N LYS A 170 9.07 22.47 21.03
CA LYS A 170 8.92 21.70 22.27
C LYS A 170 10.26 21.36 22.96
N LYS A 171 11.32 21.09 22.19
CA LYS A 171 12.64 20.73 22.73
C LYS A 171 13.42 21.93 23.27
N ASN A 172 13.29 23.09 22.63
CA ASN A 172 13.84 24.35 23.17
C ASN A 172 13.09 24.77 24.45
N ASN A 173 11.76 24.68 24.47
CA ASN A 173 10.99 25.03 25.66
C ASN A 173 11.32 24.11 26.85
N GLN A 174 11.48 22.80 26.63
CA GLN A 174 11.85 21.90 27.74
C GLN A 174 13.23 22.24 28.30
N LYS A 175 14.23 22.46 27.44
CA LYS A 175 15.58 22.84 27.90
C LYS A 175 15.57 24.17 28.67
N VAL A 176 14.80 25.16 28.20
CA VAL A 176 14.63 26.44 28.90
C VAL A 176 13.90 26.25 30.23
N ILE A 177 12.90 25.38 30.29
CA ILE A 177 12.21 25.04 31.55
C ILE A 177 13.18 24.36 32.52
N ASP A 178 13.98 23.41 32.07
CA ASP A 178 14.96 22.70 32.91
C ASP A 178 16.01 23.69 33.48
N GLU A 179 16.50 24.63 32.65
CA GLU A 179 17.42 25.69 33.10
C GLU A 179 16.77 26.63 34.13
N ILE A 180 15.47 26.94 33.98
CA ILE A 180 14.69 27.72 34.94
C ILE A 180 14.51 26.94 36.27
N LEU A 181 14.21 25.64 36.20
CA LEU A 181 14.06 24.78 37.38
C LEU A 181 15.38 24.66 38.16
N ASP A 182 16.51 24.53 37.47
CA ASP A 182 17.84 24.55 38.08
C ASP A 182 18.15 25.89 38.78
N LYS A 183 17.74 27.00 38.17
CA LYS A 183 17.91 28.34 38.73
C LYS A 183 17.04 28.54 39.98
N ILE A 184 15.80 28.05 39.98
CA ILE A 184 14.94 28.01 41.17
C ILE A 184 15.61 27.17 42.26
N SER A 185 16.15 25.99 41.92
CA SER A 185 16.79 25.10 42.89
C SER A 185 18.03 25.71 43.55
N LYS A 186 18.79 26.55 42.84
CA LYS A 186 20.04 27.15 43.34
C LYS A 186 19.82 28.49 44.05
N SER A 187 18.88 29.30 43.58
CA SER A 187 18.77 30.71 43.98
C SER A 187 17.34 31.14 44.33
N GLY A 188 16.38 30.21 44.33
CA GLY A 188 14.99 30.46 44.69
C GLY A 188 14.15 31.11 43.58
N TYR A 189 12.84 31.04 43.70
CA TYR A 189 11.88 31.52 42.70
C TYR A 189 11.99 33.02 42.39
N GLU A 190 12.41 33.83 43.37
CA GLU A 190 12.58 35.27 43.18
C GLU A 190 13.78 35.65 42.30
N SER A 191 14.67 34.70 42.02
CA SER A 191 15.78 34.90 41.08
C SER A 191 15.36 34.90 39.60
N LEU A 192 14.09 34.58 39.31
CA LEU A 192 13.56 34.53 37.95
C LEU A 192 13.16 35.91 37.43
N THR A 193 13.48 36.15 36.17
CA THR A 193 12.99 37.29 35.40
C THR A 193 11.49 37.18 35.14
N LYS A 194 10.85 38.31 34.84
CA LYS A 194 9.43 38.34 34.48
C LYS A 194 9.09 37.42 33.30
N TYR A 195 9.98 37.35 32.31
CA TYR A 195 9.85 36.45 31.16
C TYR A 195 9.90 34.97 31.57
N GLU A 196 10.85 34.57 32.41
CA GLU A 196 10.98 33.19 32.91
C GLU A 196 9.75 32.77 33.73
N LYS A 197 9.22 33.67 34.57
CA LYS A 197 7.98 33.45 35.35
C LYS A 197 6.76 33.27 34.44
N ASP A 198 6.58 34.15 33.46
CA ASP A 198 5.48 34.07 32.48
C ASP A 198 5.54 32.77 31.64
N LEU A 199 6.76 32.30 31.35
CA LEU A 199 6.99 31.08 30.57
C LEU A 199 6.68 29.81 31.38
N LEU A 200 7.01 29.77 32.67
CA LEU A 200 6.57 28.70 33.58
C LEU A 200 5.05 28.64 33.70
N PHE A 201 4.40 29.77 33.93
CA PHE A 201 2.95 29.86 34.12
C PHE A 201 2.18 29.34 32.89
N LYS A 202 2.61 29.73 31.68
CA LYS A 202 2.01 29.24 30.43
C LYS A 202 2.15 27.73 30.19
N ASN A 203 3.11 27.07 30.84
CA ASN A 203 3.32 25.63 30.72
C ASN A 203 2.63 24.84 31.85
N SER A 204 2.43 25.42 33.04
CA SER A 204 1.65 24.78 34.11
C SER A 204 0.15 24.71 33.80
N ASP A 205 -0.40 25.64 33.03
CA ASP A 205 -1.82 25.63 32.61
C ASP A 205 -2.14 24.57 31.53
N LYS A 206 -1.13 23.87 31.03
CA LYS A 206 -1.25 22.84 29.96
C LYS A 206 -1.14 21.40 30.45
N SER A 207 -0.98 21.18 31.76
CA SER A 207 -0.89 19.85 32.39
C SER A 207 -2.20 19.43 33.04
#